data_AF-A0A8I2C552-F1
#
_entry.id   AF-A0A8I2C552-F1
#
_cell.length_a   1.000
_cell.length_b   1.000
_cell.length_c   1.000
_cell.angle_alpha   90.00
_cell.angle_beta   90.00
_cell.angle_gamma   90.00
#
_symmetry.space_group_name_H-M   'P 1'
#
loop_
_entity.id
_entity.type
_entity.pdbx_description
1 polymer ?
#
loop_
_entity_poly.entity_id
_entity_poly.type
_entity_poly.pdbx_seq_one_letter_code
_entity_poly.pdbx_strand_id
1 'polypeptide(L)' 'MEVLVILVPLALALGFAGLLGFLWSLKSGQYDDLDGAAWRAITDDEPVSGQGRSK' A
#
# COMPACT_ATOMS: atom_id res chain seq x y z
N MET A 1 24.28 27.88 -7.50
CA MET A 1 24.74 27.18 -6.29
C MET A 1 23.77 27.36 -5.13
N GLU A 2 23.16 28.53 -4.93
CA GLU A 2 22.13 28.78 -3.90
C GLU A 2 20.99 27.75 -3.86
N VAL A 3 20.45 27.36 -5.02
CA VAL A 3 19.31 26.42 -5.08
C VAL A 3 19.66 25.02 -4.54
N LEU A 4 20.91 24.58 -4.70
CA LEU A 4 21.34 23.27 -4.23
C LEU A 4 21.35 23.20 -2.70
N VAL A 5 21.58 24.33 -2.03
CA VAL A 5 21.55 24.42 -0.55
C VAL A 5 20.16 24.11 0.00
N ILE A 6 19.09 24.37 -0.77
CA ILE A 6 17.71 24.05 -0.39
C ILE A 6 17.31 22.66 -0.91
N LEU A 7 17.63 22.36 -2.16
CA LEU A 7 17.20 21.11 -2.80
C LEU A 7 17.87 19.87 -2.21
N VAL A 8 19.13 19.95 -1.80
CA VAL A 8 19.84 18.78 -1.23
C VAL A 8 19.21 18.38 0.12
N PRO A 9 19.04 19.27 1.12
CA PRO A 9 18.36 18.91 2.35
C PRO A 9 16.91 18.46 2.12
N LEU A 10 16.19 19.11 1.19
CA LEU A 10 14.82 18.73 0.87
C LEU A 10 14.74 17.32 0.28
N ALA A 11 15.62 16.97 -0.66
CA ALA A 11 15.69 15.64 -1.25
C ALA A 11 16.05 14.57 -0.20
N LEU A 12 17.01 14.86 0.68
CA LEU A 12 17.37 13.96 1.78
C LEU A 12 16.21 13.76 2.76
N ALA A 13 15.50 14.84 3.12
CA ALA A 13 14.33 14.78 3.99
C ALA A 13 13.20 13.94 3.38
N LEU A 14 12.92 14.13 2.08
CA LEU A 14 11.90 13.36 1.36
C LEU A 14 12.30 11.88 1.25
N GLY A 15 13.58 11.59 0.94
CA GLY A 15 14.10 10.23 0.92
C GLY A 15 14.00 9.55 2.29
N PHE A 16 14.35 10.26 3.36
CA PHE A 16 14.26 9.75 4.73
C PHE A 16 12.81 9.54 5.17
N ALA A 17 11.90 10.46 4.85
CA ALA A 17 10.48 10.31 5.12
C ALA A 17 9.90 9.08 4.39
N GLY A 18 10.26 8.88 3.11
CA GLY A 18 9.90 7.69 2.36
C GLY A 18 10.42 6.40 2.98
N LEU A 19 11.69 6.39 3.41
CA LEU A 19 12.29 5.23 4.08
C LEU A 19 11.59 4.90 5.40
N LEU A 20 11.32 5.89 6.25
CA LEU A 20 10.60 5.68 7.50
C LEU A 20 9.17 5.19 7.25
N GLY A 21 8.47 5.77 6.28
CA GLY A 21 7.14 5.32 5.88
C GLY A 21 7.15 3.87 5.39
N PHE A 22 8.14 3.50 4.58
CA PHE A 22 8.33 2.13 4.11
C PHE A 22 8.59 1.14 5.25
N LEU A 23 9.52 1.45 6.16
CA LEU A 23 9.82 0.61 7.32
C LEU A 23 8.62 0.48 8.27
N TRP A 24 7.86 1.57 8.46
CA TRP A 24 6.61 1.53 9.22
C TRP A 24 5.58 0.62 8.55
N SER A 25 5.43 0.71 7.22
CA SER A 25 4.52 -0.15 6.45
C SER A 25 4.87 -1.63 6.56
N LEU A 26 6.18 -1.97 6.53
CA LEU A 26 6.65 -3.34 6.77
C LEU A 26 6.31 -3.80 8.19
N LYS A 27 6.60 -2.98 9.20
CA LYS A 27 6.29 -3.30 10.61
C LYS A 27 4.79 -3.50 10.84
N SER A 28 3.94 -2.76 10.12
CA SER A 28 2.48 -2.87 10.26
C SER A 28 1.86 -4.10 9.58
N GLY A 29 2.65 -4.94 8.89
CA GLY A 29 2.16 -6.17 8.26
C GLY A 29 1.30 -5.93 7.01
N GLN A 30 1.30 -4.71 6.44
CA GLN A 30 0.49 -4.39 5.24
C GLN A 30 0.87 -5.24 4.01
N TYR A 31 2.09 -5.78 3.99
CA TYR A 31 2.59 -6.60 2.89
C TYR A 31 2.25 -8.09 3.05
N ASP A 32 1.66 -8.51 4.17
CA ASP A 32 1.39 -9.92 4.48
C ASP A 32 0.14 -10.45 3.75
N ASP A 33 -0.78 -9.57 3.33
CA ASP A 33 -2.02 -9.90 2.63
C ASP A 33 -2.12 -9.25 1.24
N LEU A 34 -0.99 -9.11 0.54
CA LEU A 34 -1.01 -8.60 -0.84
C LEU A 34 -1.70 -9.57 -1.81
N ASP A 35 -1.45 -10.87 -1.64
CA ASP A 35 -2.01 -11.91 -2.52
C ASP A 35 -3.54 -12.02 -2.34
N GLY A 36 -4.03 -11.98 -1.10
CA GLY A 36 -5.47 -11.99 -0.81
C GLY A 36 -6.15 -10.70 -1.25
N ALA A 37 -5.50 -9.54 -1.10
CA ALA A 37 -6.00 -8.27 -1.62
C ALA A 37 -6.16 -8.27 -3.14
N ALA A 38 -5.18 -8.84 -3.88
CA ALA A 38 -5.26 -8.97 -5.33
C ALA A 38 -6.41 -9.90 -5.77
N TRP A 39 -6.60 -11.03 -5.08
CA TRP A 39 -7.71 -11.94 -5.37
C TRP A 39 -9.06 -11.26 -5.16
N ARG A 40 -9.24 -10.52 -4.05
CA ARG A 40 -10.47 -9.75 -3.79
C ARG A 40 -10.72 -8.69 -4.85
N ALA A 41 -9.70 -7.94 -5.26
CA ALA A 41 -9.82 -6.91 -6.29
C ALA A 41 -10.29 -7.45 -7.66
N ILE A 42 -10.00 -8.73 -7.96
CA ILE A 42 -10.43 -9.40 -9.20
C ILE A 42 -11.81 -10.07 -9.03
N THR A 43 -12.09 -10.61 -7.84
CA THR A 43 -13.28 -11.44 -7.57
C THR A 43 -14.49 -10.61 -7.09
N ASP A 44 -14.30 -9.34 -6.70
CA ASP A 44 -15.36 -8.45 -6.21
C ASP A 44 -16.50 -8.20 -7.23
N ASP A 45 -16.30 -8.53 -8.50
CA ASP A 45 -17.31 -8.44 -9.56
C ASP A 45 -18.19 -9.70 -9.70
N GLU A 46 -17.95 -10.79 -8.95
CA GLU A 46 -18.89 -11.91 -8.89
C GLU A 46 -19.98 -11.63 -7.84
N PRO A 47 -21.19 -11.20 -8.23
CA PRO A 47 -22.31 -11.22 -7.30
C PRO A 47 -22.50 -12.66 -6.87
N VAL A 48 -22.49 -12.91 -5.55
CA VAL A 48 -22.97 -14.16 -4.96
C VAL A 48 -24.45 -14.27 -5.31
N SER A 49 -24.74 -14.74 -6.52
CA SER A 49 -26.09 -14.95 -7.01
C SER A 49 -26.71 -16.01 -6.11
N GLY A 50 -27.68 -15.57 -5.31
CA GLY A 50 -28.19 -16.34 -4.19
C GLY A 50 -28.64 -17.74 -4.59
N GLN A 51 -28.11 -18.74 -3.89
CA GLN A 51 -28.84 -19.97 -3.65
C GLN A 51 -29.43 -19.90 -2.24
N GLY A 52 -30.57 -19.23 -2.17
CA GLY A 52 -31.60 -19.65 -1.24
C GLY A 52 -32.21 -20.96 -1.74
N ARG A 53 -32.68 -21.78 -0.79
CA ARG A 53 -33.47 -23.03 -0.91
C ARG A 53 -32.67 -24.31 -1.12
N SER A 54 -32.55 -25.11 -0.06
CA SER A 54 -33.55 -26.16 0.22
C SER A 54 -33.17 -26.97 1.45
N LYS A 55 -34.01 -26.82 2.49
CA LYS A 55 -34.33 -27.76 3.59
C LYS A 55 -33.24 -28.15 4.58
#